data_AF-A0A820U6D8-F1
#
_entry.id   AF-A0A820U6D8-F1
#
_cell.length_a   1.000
_cell.length_b   1.000
_cell.length_c   1.000
_cell.angle_alpha   90.00
_cell.angle_beta   90.00
_cell.angle_gamma   90.00
#
_symmetry.space_group_name_H-M   'P 1'
#
loop_
_entity.id
_entity.type
_entity.pdbx_description
1 polymer ?
#
loop_
_entity_poly.entity_id
_entity_poly.type
_entity_poly.pdbx_seq_one_letter_code
_entity_poly.pdbx_strand_id
1 'polypeptide(L)' 'MVRSKVAADKKTEIKTLLEIGFSQRQVARDSNVSETCVAHVSEKLKQNLPLSNSIGQGRTKASTQDDDRQLSYIIKKD' A
#
# COMPACT_ATOMS: atom_id res chain seq x y z
N MET A 1 -8.38 17.76 1.20
CA MET A 1 -7.83 16.78 0.24
C MET A 1 -7.79 15.41 0.91
N VAL A 2 -8.73 14.53 0.55
CA VAL A 2 -8.78 13.15 1.07
C VAL A 2 -7.77 12.31 0.27
N ARG A 3 -6.77 11.72 0.94
CA ARG A 3 -5.83 10.79 0.29
C ARG A 3 -6.61 9.51 -0.08
N SER A 4 -6.95 9.35 -1.35
CA SER A 4 -7.56 8.14 -1.88
C SER A 4 -6.62 6.95 -1.61
N LYS A 5 -7.07 5.98 -0.83
CA LYS A 5 -6.30 4.76 -0.56
C LYS A 5 -6.11 3.99 -1.86
N VAL A 6 -4.87 3.63 -2.17
CA VAL A 6 -4.58 2.68 -3.25
C VAL A 6 -4.75 1.27 -2.68
N ALA A 7 -5.73 0.54 -3.22
CA ALA A 7 -6.03 -0.83 -2.85
C ALA A 7 -4.82 -1.75 -3.07
N ALA A 8 -4.76 -2.87 -2.33
CA ALA A 8 -3.70 -3.86 -2.50
C ALA A 8 -3.64 -4.39 -3.94
N ASP A 9 -4.81 -4.62 -4.54
CA ASP A 9 -4.98 -5.10 -5.92
C ASP A 9 -4.35 -4.14 -6.95
N LYS A 10 -4.47 -2.84 -6.71
CA LYS A 10 -3.86 -1.80 -7.53
C LYS A 10 -2.33 -1.80 -7.42
N LYS A 11 -1.76 -2.15 -6.26
CA LYS A 11 -0.30 -2.25 -6.09
C LYS A 11 0.27 -3.47 -6.81
N THR A 12 -0.46 -4.58 -6.81
CA THR A 12 -0.08 -5.77 -7.59
C THR A 12 -0.16 -5.50 -9.09
N GLU A 13 -1.19 -4.77 -9.55
CA GLU A 13 -1.32 -4.31 -10.94
C GLU A 13 -0.15 -3.39 -11.35
N ILE A 14 0.22 -2.43 -10.51
CA ILE A 14 1.40 -1.57 -10.75
C ILE A 14 2.68 -2.39 -10.84
N LYS A 15 2.84 -3.41 -9.97
CA LYS A 15 4.01 -4.29 -9.99
C LYS A 15 4.13 -5.04 -11.31
N THR A 16 3.06 -5.68 -11.78
CA THR A 16 3.08 -6.45 -13.03
C THR A 16 3.38 -5.55 -14.23
N LEU A 17 2.77 -4.37 -14.30
CA LEU A 17 3.02 -3.43 -15.38
C LEU A 17 4.46 -2.89 -15.39
N LEU A 18 5.05 -2.64 -14.22
CA LEU A 18 6.46 -2.25 -14.12
C LEU A 18 7.41 -3.39 -14.52
N GLU A 19 7.09 -4.64 -14.20
CA GLU A 19 7.87 -5.82 -14.61
C GLU A 19 7.81 -6.07 -16.12
N ILE A 20 6.69 -5.76 -16.78
CA ILE A 20 6.53 -5.84 -18.23
C ILE A 20 7.36 -4.76 -18.97
N GLY A 21 7.87 -3.75 -18.25
CA GLY A 21 8.73 -2.70 -18.82
C GLY A 21 7.98 -1.42 -19.20
N PHE A 22 6.74 -1.24 -18.75
CA PHE A 22 6.02 0.03 -18.96
C PHE A 22 6.65 1.17 -18.16
N SER A 23 6.61 2.37 -18.74
CA SER A 23 7.09 3.57 -18.04
C SER A 23 6.17 3.91 -16.86
N GLN A 24 6.74 4.45 -15.77
CA GLN A 24 5.97 4.84 -14.57
C GLN A 24 4.78 5.75 -14.89
N ARG A 25 4.96 6.63 -15.90
CA ARG A 25 3.94 7.57 -16.37
C ARG A 25 2.76 6.88 -17.04
N GLN A 26 3.03 5.82 -17.79
CA GLN A 26 2.02 5.02 -18.45
C GLN A 26 1.26 4.17 -17.44
N VAL A 27 1.97 3.51 -16.52
CA VAL A 27 1.36 2.76 -15.42
C VAL A 27 0.45 3.63 -14.55
N ALA A 28 0.85 4.87 -14.26
CA ALA A 28 0.03 5.81 -13.49
C ALA A 28 -1.32 6.10 -14.18
N ARG A 29 -1.30 6.29 -15.51
CA ARG A 29 -2.50 6.55 -16.32
C ARG A 29 -3.39 5.32 -16.39
N ASP A 30 -2.82 4.17 -16.72
CA ASP A 30 -3.57 2.92 -16.94
C ASP A 30 -4.20 2.42 -15.64
N SER A 31 -3.47 2.51 -14.53
CA SER A 31 -3.97 2.08 -13.21
C SER A 31 -4.80 3.16 -12.49
N ASN A 32 -4.97 4.36 -13.08
CA ASN A 32 -5.67 5.52 -12.51
C ASN A 32 -5.17 5.89 -11.10
N VAL A 33 -3.86 6.04 -10.95
CA VAL A 33 -3.17 6.38 -9.70
C VAL A 33 -2.17 7.50 -9.93
N SER A 34 -1.77 8.19 -8.85
CA SER A 34 -0.77 9.25 -8.96
C SER A 34 0.60 8.67 -9.34
N GLU A 35 1.36 9.41 -10.15
CA GLU A 35 2.75 9.07 -10.49
C GLU A 35 3.62 8.87 -9.23
N THR A 36 3.37 9.65 -8.18
CA THR A 36 4.01 9.50 -6.86
C THR A 36 3.73 8.14 -6.21
N CYS A 37 2.53 7.58 -6.37
CA CYS A 37 2.23 6.25 -5.84
C CYS A 37 3.02 5.18 -6.60
N VAL A 38 3.12 5.30 -7.93
CA VAL A 38 3.89 4.38 -8.76
C VAL A 38 5.39 4.47 -8.42
N ALA A 39 5.91 5.67 -8.19
CA ALA A 39 7.28 5.87 -7.74
C ALA A 39 7.57 5.19 -6.40
N HIS A 40 6.71 5.36 -5.40
CA HIS A 40 6.84 4.66 -4.11
C HIS A 40 6.76 3.14 -4.25
N VAL A 41 5.87 2.62 -5.09
CA VAL A 41 5.78 1.16 -5.36
C VAL A 41 7.06 0.67 -6.03
N SER A 42 7.58 1.40 -7.02
CA SER A 42 8.84 1.08 -7.71
C SER A 42 10.03 1.09 -6.74
N GLU A 43 10.11 2.07 -5.85
CA GLU A 43 11.16 2.14 -4.83
C GLU A 43 11.09 0.96 -3.85
N LYS A 44 9.89 0.60 -3.39
CA LYS A 44 9.69 -0.60 -2.57
C LYS A 44 10.11 -1.88 -3.28
N LEU A 45 9.81 -2.02 -4.57
CA LEU A 45 10.24 -3.16 -5.38
C LEU A 45 11.77 -3.24 -5.47
N LYS A 46 12.45 -2.11 -5.72
CA LYS A 46 13.91 -2.04 -5.74
C LYS A 46 14.54 -2.44 -4.41
N GLN A 47 13.90 -2.08 -3.31
CA GLN A 47 14.36 -2.39 -1.95
C GLN A 47 13.91 -3.79 -1.47
N ASN A 48 13.24 -4.59 -2.30
CA ASN A 48 12.60 -5.87 -1.94
C ASN A 48 11.68 -5.75 -0.70
N LEU A 49 11.09 -4.57 -0.50
CA LEU A 49 10.17 -4.32 0.60
C LEU A 49 8.77 -4.82 0.25
N PRO A 50 8.01 -5.30 1.25
CA PRO A 50 6.64 -5.74 1.03
C PRO A 50 5.75 -4.56 0.59
N LEU A 51 4.93 -4.80 -0.43
CA LEU A 51 3.93 -3.86 -0.93
C LEU A 51 2.69 -3.76 -0.02
N SER A 52 2.62 -4.63 1.00
CA SER A 52 1.59 -4.58 2.03
C SER A 52 1.61 -3.23 2.76
N ASN A 53 0.45 -2.84 3.25
CA ASN A 53 0.37 -1.72 4.19
C ASN A 53 1.04 -2.18 5.50
N SER A 54 1.93 -1.37 6.06
CA SER A 54 2.45 -1.65 7.39
C SER A 54 1.32 -1.56 8.43
N ILE A 55 1.47 -2.30 9.53
CA ILE A 55 0.57 -2.17 10.68
C ILE A 55 0.55 -0.69 11.10
N GLY A 56 -0.63 -0.07 11.11
CA GLY A 56 -0.81 1.36 11.41
C GLY A 56 -0.94 2.29 10.19
N GLN A 57 -0.54 1.87 8.97
CA GLN A 57 -0.78 2.66 7.77
C GLN A 57 -2.25 2.56 7.32
N GLY A 58 -2.99 3.68 7.40
CA GLY A 58 -4.36 3.78 6.92
C GLY A 58 -5.45 3.59 7.98
N ARG A 59 -5.12 3.65 9.28
CA ARG A 59 -6.13 3.79 10.33
C ARG A 59 -6.79 5.16 10.20
N THR A 60 -8.11 5.17 10.00
CA THR A 60 -8.94 6.38 9.84
C THR A 60 -9.22 7.10 11.16
N LYS A 61 -8.91 6.46 12.29
CA LYS A 61 -8.89 7.06 13.61
C LYS A 61 -7.61 6.59 14.30
N ALA A 62 -6.95 7.50 15.02
CA ALA A 62 -5.92 7.13 15.97
C ALA A 62 -6.56 6.14 16.95
N SER A 63 -6.24 4.86 16.81
CA SER A 63 -6.53 3.93 17.89
C SER A 63 -5.60 4.32 19.02
N THR A 64 -6.18 4.52 20.18
CA THR A 64 -5.40 4.72 21.40
C THR A 64 -4.65 3.42 21.69
N GLN A 65 -3.51 3.46 22.38
CA GLN A 65 -2.70 2.27 22.71
C GLN A 65 -3.52 1.11 23.29
N ASP A 66 -4.62 1.40 24.00
CA ASP A 66 -5.54 0.40 24.55
C ASP A 66 -6.30 -0.41 23.49
N ASP A 67 -6.74 0.20 22.40
CA ASP A 67 -7.45 -0.50 21.31
C ASP A 67 -6.52 -1.51 20.62
N ASP A 68 -5.23 -1.17 20.48
CA ASP A 68 -4.22 -2.06 19.89
C ASP A 68 -3.88 -3.24 20.81
N ARG A 69 -3.89 -2.99 22.12
CA ARG A 69 -3.66 -4.02 23.13
C ARG A 69 -4.82 -5.03 23.17
N GLN A 70 -6.05 -4.58 22.98
CA GLN A 70 -7.21 -5.48 22.91
C GLN A 70 -7.22 -6.34 21.64
N LEU A 71 -6.90 -5.74 20.48
CA LEU A 71 -6.84 -6.49 19.21
C LEU A 71 -5.75 -7.57 19.21
N SER A 72 -4.57 -7.27 19.76
CA SER A 72 -3.50 -8.27 19.90
C SER A 72 -3.84 -9.43 20.86
N TYR A 73 -4.75 -9.20 21.80
CA TYR A 73 -5.23 -10.23 22.73
C TYR A 73 -6.24 -11.18 22.08
N ILE A 74 -7.09 -10.66 21.17
CA ILE A 74 -8.08 -11.46 20.42
C ILE A 74 -7.37 -12.41 19.44
N ILE A 75 -6.33 -11.95 18.76
CA ILE A 75 -5.57 -12.75 17.78
C ILE A 75 -4.80 -13.92 18.42
N LYS A 76 -4.49 -13.85 19.72
CA LYS A 76 -3.79 -14.93 20.45
C LYS A 76 -4.71 -16.04 20.98
N LYS A 77 -6.03 -15.91 20.79
CA LYS A 77 -7.03 -16.80 21.39
C LYS A 77 -7.70 -17.78 20.40
N ASP A 78 -7.28 -17.75 19.14
CA ASP A 78 -7.47 -18.83 18.15
C ASP A 78 -6.19 -19.69 18.07
#